data_AF-A0A7S3CLX0-F1
#
_entry.id   AF-A0A7S3CLX0-F1
#
_cell.length_a   1.000
_cell.length_b   1.000
_cell.length_c   1.000
_cell.angle_alpha   90.00
_cell.angle_beta   90.00
_cell.angle_gamma   90.00
#
_symmetry.space_group_name_H-M   'P 1'
#
loop_
_entity.id
_entity.type
_entity.pdbx_description
1 polymer ?
#
loop_
_entity_poly.entity_id
_entity_poly.type
_entity_poly.pdbx_seq_one_letter_code
_entity_poly.pdbx_strand_id
1 'polypeptide(L)'
;MDMYIRNVHIIEDAFAQIKQQTGISSTEEIVTTFIKAEEQNYSLYNYVNMLNSEIDMIEEQNKSIESEIKRHEEIGQLTEKEKEVVRQNLRKMIDEMDSQMAEKDNQIKNIENQMITIKNYVWKMCEQFKTSHFFLSVAQNAQYDDDTVFNENNVTLYLSELEEYISLFITYLAYKQENPDAAISSLSLENMPVKEFDKNQLSIEAPNTNENKTQNDDKKTRDNDDLETEDEITTDPRMLYKKNMEKFNFDLQ
;
A
#
# COMPACT_ATOMS: atom_id res chain seq x y z
N MET A 1 -92.96 30.60 31.05
CA MET A 1 -93.82 30.48 29.86
C MET A 1 -93.39 31.48 28.79
N ASP A 2 -93.31 32.77 29.12
CA ASP A 2 -92.91 33.84 28.17
C ASP A 2 -91.56 33.65 27.49
N MET A 3 -90.57 33.07 28.16
CA MET A 3 -89.24 32.83 27.58
C MET A 3 -89.28 31.79 26.46
N TYR A 4 -90.12 30.77 26.56
CA TYR A 4 -90.28 29.75 25.50
C TYR A 4 -91.00 30.33 24.28
N ILE A 5 -92.03 31.12 24.50
CA ILE A 5 -92.79 31.77 23.41
C ILE A 5 -91.89 32.77 22.67
N ARG A 6 -91.09 33.56 23.40
CA ARG A 6 -90.10 34.45 22.79
C ARG A 6 -89.07 33.68 21.95
N ASN A 7 -88.58 32.55 22.45
CA ASN A 7 -87.62 31.73 21.71
C ASN A 7 -88.22 31.12 20.44
N VAL A 8 -89.49 30.69 20.47
CA VAL A 8 -90.19 30.18 19.28
C VAL A 8 -90.32 31.26 18.21
N HIS A 9 -90.70 32.49 18.61
CA HIS A 9 -90.86 33.59 17.66
C HIS A 9 -89.54 34.00 17.00
N ILE A 10 -88.44 34.03 17.78
CA ILE A 10 -87.10 34.30 17.25
C ILE A 10 -86.67 33.22 16.24
N ILE A 11 -87.01 31.96 16.50
CA ILE A 11 -86.71 30.85 15.60
C ILE A 11 -87.54 30.96 14.30
N GLU A 12 -88.82 31.30 14.39
CA GLU A 12 -89.67 31.54 13.21
C GLU A 12 -89.14 32.69 12.35
N ASP A 13 -88.77 33.81 12.97
CA ASP A 13 -88.19 34.97 12.27
C ASP A 13 -86.87 34.61 11.56
N ALA A 14 -86.02 33.81 12.21
CA ALA A 14 -84.76 33.34 11.62
C ALA A 14 -85.01 32.43 10.41
N PHE A 15 -85.95 31.49 10.48
CA PHE A 15 -86.31 30.65 9.33
C PHE A 15 -86.94 31.47 8.20
N ALA A 16 -87.76 32.47 8.50
CA ALA A 16 -88.31 33.37 7.49
C ALA A 16 -87.20 34.14 6.76
N GLN A 17 -86.20 34.62 7.48
CA GLN A 17 -85.03 35.28 6.90
C GLN A 17 -84.21 34.35 6.00
N ILE A 18 -83.98 33.10 6.44
CA ILE A 18 -83.28 32.08 5.64
C ILE A 18 -84.06 31.76 4.37
N LYS A 19 -85.38 31.57 4.44
CA LYS A 19 -86.23 31.34 3.26
C LYS A 19 -86.13 32.49 2.27
N GLN A 20 -86.14 33.73 2.76
CA GLN A 20 -86.05 34.92 1.92
C GLN A 20 -84.69 35.05 1.22
N GLN A 21 -83.59 34.73 1.91
CA GLN A 21 -82.24 34.88 1.35
C GLN A 21 -81.81 33.70 0.47
N THR A 22 -82.22 32.47 0.82
CA THR A 22 -81.80 31.26 0.10
C THR A 22 -82.76 30.88 -1.03
N GLY A 23 -83.99 31.43 -1.04
CA GLY A 23 -85.03 31.08 -2.00
C GLY A 23 -85.70 29.72 -1.75
N ILE A 24 -85.29 29.00 -0.69
CA ILE A 24 -85.85 27.69 -0.35
C ILE A 24 -87.19 27.91 0.36
N SER A 25 -88.26 27.32 -0.16
CA SER A 25 -89.63 27.56 0.35
C SER A 25 -89.99 26.62 1.52
N SER A 26 -89.39 25.42 1.54
CA SER A 26 -89.68 24.37 2.53
C SER A 26 -88.68 24.40 3.68
N THR A 27 -89.23 24.47 4.90
CA THR A 27 -88.44 24.39 6.14
C THR A 27 -87.70 23.06 6.27
N GLU A 28 -88.26 21.96 5.75
CA GLU A 28 -87.67 20.62 5.78
C GLU A 28 -86.49 20.47 4.81
N GLU A 29 -86.56 21.16 3.68
CA GLU A 29 -85.47 21.23 2.69
C GLU A 29 -84.29 22.04 3.23
N ILE A 30 -84.55 23.13 3.96
CA ILE A 30 -83.51 23.89 4.68
C ILE A 30 -82.79 22.99 5.69
N VAL A 31 -83.53 22.27 6.53
CA VAL A 31 -82.93 21.37 7.54
C VAL A 31 -82.11 20.26 6.88
N THR A 32 -82.64 19.61 5.85
CA THR A 32 -81.92 18.56 5.11
C THR A 32 -80.65 19.08 4.46
N THR A 33 -80.69 20.28 3.90
CA THR A 33 -79.53 20.93 3.27
C THR A 33 -78.48 21.30 4.32
N PHE A 34 -78.91 21.77 5.49
CA PHE A 34 -78.03 22.09 6.60
C PHE A 34 -77.34 20.83 7.16
N ILE A 35 -78.08 19.74 7.35
CA ILE A 35 -77.52 18.44 7.78
C ILE A 35 -76.47 17.95 6.78
N LYS A 36 -76.76 17.98 5.47
CA LYS A 36 -75.79 17.58 4.44
C LYS A 36 -74.55 18.48 4.42
N ALA A 37 -74.73 19.79 4.58
CA ALA A 37 -73.61 20.73 4.66
C ALA A 37 -72.77 20.48 5.92
N GLU A 38 -73.40 20.15 7.05
CA GLU A 38 -72.72 19.80 8.30
C GLU A 38 -71.91 18.49 8.16
N GLU A 39 -72.50 17.44 7.56
CA GLU A 39 -71.79 16.18 7.26
C GLU A 39 -70.59 16.39 6.32
N GLN A 40 -70.76 17.23 5.29
CA GLN A 40 -69.66 17.63 4.40
C GLN A 40 -68.57 18.40 5.16
N ASN A 41 -68.95 19.32 6.04
CA ASN A 41 -68.01 20.11 6.82
C ASN A 41 -67.22 19.23 7.81
N TYR A 42 -67.89 18.26 8.44
CA TYR A 42 -67.24 17.25 9.28
C TYR A 42 -66.24 16.40 8.48
N SER A 43 -66.62 15.99 7.27
CA SER A 43 -65.75 15.22 6.38
C SER A 43 -64.52 16.05 5.95
N LEU A 44 -64.71 17.35 5.67
CA LEU A 44 -63.64 18.28 5.33
C LEU A 44 -62.66 18.46 6.49
N TYR A 45 -63.17 18.61 7.71
CA TYR A 45 -62.35 18.72 8.91
C TYR A 45 -61.45 17.49 9.11
N ASN A 46 -62.01 16.29 8.94
CA ASN A 46 -61.23 15.06 9.01
C ASN A 46 -60.17 14.97 7.92
N TYR A 47 -60.50 15.40 6.69
CA TYR A 47 -59.55 15.42 5.59
C TYR A 47 -58.39 16.38 5.85
N VAL A 48 -58.65 17.58 6.38
CA VAL A 48 -57.61 18.54 6.78
C VAL A 48 -56.69 17.96 7.86
N ASN A 49 -57.26 17.26 8.85
CA ASN A 49 -56.44 16.61 9.88
C ASN A 49 -55.56 15.49 9.30
N MET A 50 -56.09 14.71 8.36
CA MET A 50 -55.32 13.68 7.68
C MET A 50 -54.17 14.28 6.86
N LEU A 51 -54.44 15.35 6.11
CA LEU A 51 -53.40 16.08 5.37
C LEU A 51 -52.33 16.66 6.29
N ASN A 52 -52.70 17.23 7.43
CA ASN A 52 -51.70 17.72 8.40
C ASN A 52 -50.81 16.59 8.90
N SER A 53 -51.38 15.41 9.19
CA SER A 53 -50.59 14.24 9.57
C SER A 53 -49.69 13.75 8.44
N GLU A 54 -50.13 13.81 7.19
CA GLU A 54 -49.30 13.48 6.03
C GLU A 54 -48.16 14.48 5.84
N ILE A 55 -48.43 15.78 6.05
CA ILE A 55 -47.41 16.83 6.01
C ILE A 55 -46.33 16.56 7.06
N ASP A 56 -46.72 16.30 8.31
CA ASP A 56 -45.79 15.99 9.40
C ASP A 56 -44.91 14.77 9.06
N MET A 57 -45.52 13.72 8.49
CA MET A 57 -44.81 12.51 8.07
C MET A 57 -43.80 12.80 6.95
N ILE A 58 -44.20 13.59 5.94
CA ILE A 58 -43.32 13.96 4.82
C ILE A 58 -42.19 14.87 5.30
N GLU A 59 -42.44 15.80 6.21
CA GLU A 59 -41.42 16.67 6.80
C GLU A 59 -40.39 15.84 7.59
N GLU A 60 -40.84 14.87 8.37
CA GLU A 60 -39.95 13.96 9.08
C GLU A 60 -39.10 13.12 8.12
N GLN A 61 -39.71 12.59 7.05
CA GLN A 61 -38.99 11.84 6.00
C GLN A 61 -37.95 12.72 5.31
N ASN A 62 -38.30 13.95 4.92
CA ASN A 62 -37.37 14.88 4.30
C ASN A 62 -36.17 15.18 5.21
N LYS A 63 -36.43 15.41 6.49
CA LYS A 63 -35.37 15.65 7.48
C LYS A 63 -34.45 14.43 7.66
N SER A 64 -35.02 13.23 7.63
CA SER A 64 -34.25 11.98 7.68
C SER A 64 -33.35 11.84 6.46
N ILE A 65 -33.90 12.04 5.25
CA ILE A 65 -33.17 11.96 3.99
C ILE A 65 -32.05 13.00 3.94
N GLU A 66 -32.31 14.25 4.36
CA GLU A 66 -31.29 15.30 4.41
C GLU A 66 -30.13 14.94 5.35
N SER A 67 -30.43 14.29 6.47
CA SER A 67 -29.42 13.78 7.41
C SER A 67 -28.59 12.65 6.80
N GLU A 68 -29.20 11.75 6.03
CA GLU A 68 -28.49 10.68 5.31
C GLU A 68 -27.59 11.25 4.21
N ILE A 69 -28.06 12.22 3.42
CA ILE A 69 -27.27 12.89 2.39
C ILE A 69 -26.01 13.49 3.01
N LYS A 70 -26.16 14.24 4.11
CA LYS A 70 -25.02 14.86 4.79
C LYS A 70 -24.00 13.82 5.28
N ARG A 71 -24.46 12.71 5.86
CA ARG A 71 -23.59 11.61 6.29
C ARG A 71 -22.85 10.99 5.10
N HIS A 72 -23.52 10.78 3.97
CA HIS A 72 -22.91 10.25 2.76
C HIS A 72 -21.85 11.20 2.17
N GLU A 73 -22.10 12.51 2.20
CA GLU A 73 -21.12 13.52 1.79
C GLU A 73 -19.88 13.51 2.68
N GLU A 74 -20.05 13.44 4.00
CA GLU A 74 -18.93 13.38 4.96
C GLU A 74 -18.06 12.13 4.75
N ILE A 75 -18.68 10.96 4.55
CA ILE A 75 -17.95 9.72 4.24
C ILE A 75 -17.20 9.85 2.91
N GLY A 76 -17.84 10.37 1.87
CA GLY A 76 -17.23 10.59 0.56
C GLY A 76 -16.00 11.52 0.63
N GLN A 77 -16.09 12.60 1.43
CA GLN A 77 -14.97 13.52 1.64
C GLN A 77 -13.81 12.88 2.41
N LEU A 78 -14.09 12.05 3.41
CA LEU A 78 -13.05 11.31 4.14
C LEU A 78 -12.33 10.34 3.21
N THR A 79 -13.07 9.55 2.43
CA THR A 79 -12.49 8.62 1.45
C THR A 79 -11.66 9.34 0.40
N GLU A 80 -12.08 10.51 -0.07
CA GLU A 80 -11.31 11.26 -1.06
C GLU A 80 -10.02 11.85 -0.47
N LYS A 81 -10.05 12.33 0.78
CA LYS A 81 -8.85 12.76 1.49
C LYS A 81 -7.87 11.61 1.70
N GLU A 82 -8.35 10.45 2.11
CA GLU A 82 -7.52 9.24 2.27
C GLU A 82 -6.88 8.83 0.94
N LYS A 83 -7.65 8.80 -0.15
CA LYS A 83 -7.13 8.53 -1.50
C LYS A 83 -6.07 9.54 -1.92
N GLU A 84 -6.25 10.81 -1.60
CA GLU A 84 -5.28 11.85 -1.93
C GLU A 84 -3.97 11.69 -1.15
N VAL A 85 -4.03 11.35 0.15
CA VAL A 85 -2.85 11.05 0.95
C VAL A 85 -2.10 9.84 0.37
N VAL A 86 -2.81 8.78 0.01
CA VAL A 86 -2.21 7.60 -0.63
C VAL A 86 -1.56 7.98 -1.96
N ARG A 87 -2.23 8.76 -2.82
CA ARG A 87 -1.64 9.25 -4.08
C ARG A 87 -0.37 10.07 -3.85
N GLN A 88 -0.34 10.93 -2.84
CA GLN A 88 0.85 11.72 -2.52
C GLN A 88 2.00 10.85 -2.03
N ASN A 89 1.73 9.85 -1.19
CA ASN A 89 2.76 8.92 -0.72
C ASN A 89 3.33 8.09 -1.87
N LEU A 90 2.48 7.57 -2.77
CA LEU A 90 2.93 6.84 -3.95
C LEU A 90 3.81 7.71 -4.86
N ARG A 91 3.45 8.98 -5.06
CA ARG A 91 4.28 9.92 -5.84
C ARG A 91 5.65 10.12 -5.22
N LYS A 92 5.72 10.34 -3.90
CA LYS A 92 6.99 10.47 -3.18
C LYS A 92 7.85 9.21 -3.33
N MET A 93 7.25 8.03 -3.19
CA MET A 93 7.98 6.77 -3.34
C MET A 93 8.52 6.56 -4.76
N ILE A 94 7.77 6.97 -5.78
CA ILE A 94 8.24 6.97 -7.17
C ILE A 94 9.42 7.92 -7.33
N ASP A 95 9.31 9.16 -6.84
CA ASP A 95 10.40 10.15 -6.92
C ASP A 95 11.67 9.66 -6.21
N GLU A 96 11.52 9.01 -5.04
CA GLU A 96 12.62 8.40 -4.30
C GLU A 96 13.26 7.24 -5.07
N MET A 97 12.45 6.35 -5.66
CA MET A 97 12.95 5.25 -6.50
C MET A 97 13.68 5.76 -7.75
N ASP A 98 13.15 6.77 -8.43
CA ASP A 98 13.79 7.39 -9.59
C ASP A 98 15.15 8.00 -9.22
N SER A 99 15.24 8.66 -8.06
CA SER A 99 16.51 9.18 -7.55
C SER A 99 17.51 8.05 -7.27
N GLN A 100 17.07 6.95 -6.65
CA GLN A 100 17.94 5.79 -6.38
C GLN A 100 18.39 5.10 -7.66
N MET A 101 17.51 4.95 -8.66
CA MET A 101 17.86 4.40 -9.97
C MET A 101 18.92 5.26 -10.66
N ALA A 102 18.75 6.59 -10.67
CA ALA A 102 19.72 7.50 -11.26
C ALA A 102 21.10 7.40 -10.57
N GLU A 103 21.13 7.22 -9.25
CA GLU A 103 22.37 7.00 -8.52
C GLU A 103 23.03 5.67 -8.90
N LYS A 104 22.25 4.58 -8.98
CA LYS A 104 22.74 3.26 -9.39
C LYS A 104 23.27 3.25 -10.82
N ASP A 105 22.59 3.91 -11.75
CA ASP A 105 23.07 4.08 -13.12
C ASP A 105 24.41 4.82 -13.18
N ASN A 106 24.59 5.85 -12.36
CA ASN A 106 25.88 6.54 -12.26
C ASN A 106 26.98 5.65 -11.66
N GLN A 107 26.64 4.83 -10.66
CA GLN A 107 27.57 3.85 -10.09
C GLN A 107 28.00 2.81 -11.15
N ILE A 108 27.05 2.29 -11.94
CA ILE A 108 27.33 1.35 -13.02
C ILE A 108 28.28 1.97 -14.05
N LYS A 109 27.98 3.18 -14.54
CA LYS A 109 28.85 3.89 -15.50
C LYS A 109 30.26 4.10 -14.95
N ASN A 110 30.39 4.40 -13.66
CA ASN A 110 31.70 4.56 -13.04
C ASN A 110 32.48 3.22 -13.01
N ILE A 111 31.81 2.12 -12.65
CA ILE A 111 32.41 0.78 -12.64
C ILE A 111 32.82 0.36 -14.06
N GLU A 112 31.99 0.61 -15.07
CA GLU A 112 32.31 0.33 -16.47
C GLU A 112 33.58 1.06 -16.92
N ASN A 113 33.71 2.35 -16.59
CA ASN A 113 34.91 3.13 -16.89
C ASN A 113 36.17 2.58 -16.18
N GLN A 114 36.03 2.17 -14.92
CA GLN A 114 37.12 1.53 -14.18
C GLN A 114 37.53 0.20 -14.82
N MET A 115 36.55 -0.61 -15.26
CA MET A 115 36.79 -1.88 -15.94
C MET A 115 37.53 -1.70 -17.27
N ILE A 116 37.17 -0.69 -18.07
CA ILE A 116 37.89 -0.32 -19.30
C ILE A 116 39.34 0.07 -18.99
N THR A 117 39.55 0.84 -17.92
CA THR A 117 40.88 1.26 -17.51
C THR A 117 41.74 0.05 -17.11
N ILE A 118 41.19 -0.88 -16.33
CA ILE A 118 41.87 -2.13 -15.95
C ILE A 118 42.20 -2.95 -17.20
N LYS A 119 41.25 -3.14 -18.13
CA LYS A 119 41.48 -3.83 -19.42
C LYS A 119 42.71 -3.25 -20.14
N ASN A 120 42.81 -1.93 -20.23
CA ASN A 120 43.94 -1.27 -20.90
C ASN A 120 45.28 -1.51 -20.20
N TYR A 121 45.32 -1.55 -18.86
CA TYR A 121 46.55 -1.85 -18.12
C TYR A 121 46.96 -3.32 -18.29
N VAL A 122 46.02 -4.26 -18.14
CA VAL A 122 46.26 -5.69 -18.35
C VAL A 122 46.78 -5.93 -19.77
N TRP A 123 46.13 -5.33 -20.78
CA TRP A 123 46.58 -5.42 -22.18
C TRP A 123 48.02 -4.95 -22.36
N LYS A 124 48.36 -3.76 -21.84
CA LYS A 124 49.73 -3.23 -21.91
C LYS A 124 50.76 -4.14 -21.25
N MET A 125 50.40 -4.74 -20.10
CA MET A 125 51.27 -5.69 -19.41
C MET A 125 51.47 -6.98 -20.21
N CYS A 126 50.40 -7.54 -20.79
CA CYS A 126 50.50 -8.71 -21.66
C CYS A 126 51.33 -8.43 -22.93
N GLU A 127 51.21 -7.25 -23.53
CA GLU A 127 52.03 -6.85 -24.69
C GLU A 127 53.51 -6.68 -24.31
N GLN A 128 53.80 -5.98 -23.21
CA GLN A 128 55.17 -5.87 -22.69
C GLN A 128 55.76 -7.23 -22.35
N PHE A 129 54.94 -8.15 -21.84
CA PHE A 129 55.33 -9.52 -21.58
C PHE A 129 55.69 -10.26 -22.87
N LYS A 130 54.88 -10.20 -23.94
CA LYS A 130 55.24 -10.82 -25.24
C LYS A 130 56.56 -10.30 -25.80
N THR A 131 56.86 -9.01 -25.58
CA THR A 131 58.14 -8.41 -26.02
C THR A 131 59.33 -8.77 -25.12
N SER A 132 59.06 -9.18 -23.88
CA SER A 132 60.06 -9.64 -22.93
C SER A 132 60.24 -11.14 -23.13
N HIS A 133 61.47 -11.62 -23.35
CA HIS A 133 61.75 -13.06 -23.57
C HIS A 133 61.56 -13.94 -22.30
N PHE A 134 60.60 -13.61 -21.43
CA PHE A 134 60.16 -14.47 -20.34
C PHE A 134 59.14 -15.48 -20.90
N PHE A 135 59.48 -16.75 -20.87
CA PHE A 135 58.53 -17.82 -21.20
C PHE A 135 57.79 -18.23 -19.92
N LEU A 136 56.48 -18.05 -19.90
CA LEU A 136 55.62 -18.59 -18.85
C LEU A 136 55.55 -20.12 -19.03
N SER A 137 55.72 -20.87 -17.94
CA SER A 137 55.52 -22.33 -17.92
C SER A 137 54.04 -22.70 -17.75
N VAL A 138 53.12 -21.86 -18.19
CA VAL A 138 51.68 -22.11 -18.02
C VAL A 138 51.18 -22.97 -19.17
N ALA A 139 50.55 -24.08 -18.82
CA ALA A 139 49.92 -24.98 -19.76
C ALA A 139 48.75 -24.26 -20.45
N GLN A 140 48.92 -24.03 -21.76
CA GLN A 140 48.04 -23.28 -22.68
C GLN A 140 48.13 -21.74 -22.55
N ASN A 141 48.72 -21.12 -23.58
CA ASN A 141 48.58 -19.70 -23.83
C ASN A 141 47.10 -19.38 -24.07
N ALA A 142 46.46 -18.64 -23.17
CA ALA A 142 45.17 -18.03 -23.49
C ALA A 142 45.38 -17.09 -24.68
N GLN A 143 44.67 -17.32 -25.77
CA GLN A 143 44.81 -16.54 -26.99
C GLN A 143 43.92 -15.31 -26.87
N TYR A 144 44.52 -14.19 -26.48
CA TYR A 144 43.83 -12.91 -26.31
C TYR A 144 43.58 -12.29 -27.69
N ASP A 145 42.33 -12.32 -28.16
CA ASP A 145 41.91 -11.56 -29.35
C ASP A 145 41.51 -10.13 -28.96
N ASP A 146 41.54 -9.21 -29.93
CA ASP A 146 41.09 -7.83 -29.76
C ASP A 146 39.58 -7.74 -29.42
N ASP A 147 38.81 -8.77 -29.76
CA ASP A 147 37.35 -8.86 -29.62
C ASP A 147 36.89 -9.37 -28.23
N THR A 148 37.81 -9.77 -27.35
CA THR A 148 37.47 -10.25 -26.01
C THR A 148 36.87 -9.12 -25.17
N VAL A 149 35.59 -9.29 -24.81
CA VAL A 149 34.88 -8.45 -23.85
C VAL A 149 35.18 -8.95 -22.43
N PHE A 150 35.81 -8.14 -21.60
CA PHE A 150 36.00 -8.46 -20.19
C PHE A 150 34.62 -8.53 -19.50
N ASN A 151 34.32 -9.65 -18.86
CA ASN A 151 33.12 -9.94 -18.08
C ASN A 151 33.53 -10.62 -16.77
N GLU A 152 32.63 -10.68 -15.79
CA GLU A 152 32.93 -11.19 -14.44
C GLU A 152 33.56 -12.60 -14.44
N ASN A 153 33.17 -13.43 -15.40
CA ASN A 153 33.67 -14.81 -15.53
C ASN A 153 35.09 -14.89 -16.08
N ASN A 154 35.48 -13.98 -16.98
CA ASN A 154 36.81 -14.02 -17.61
C ASN A 154 37.82 -13.10 -16.93
N VAL A 155 37.40 -12.00 -16.31
CA VAL A 155 38.27 -11.05 -15.59
C VAL A 155 39.09 -11.77 -14.52
N THR A 156 38.45 -12.69 -13.80
CA THR A 156 39.11 -13.47 -12.75
C THR A 156 40.23 -14.35 -13.32
N LEU A 157 40.00 -15.01 -14.46
CA LEU A 157 41.02 -15.83 -15.12
C LEU A 157 42.21 -14.96 -15.59
N TYR A 158 41.92 -13.79 -16.17
CA TYR A 158 42.95 -12.84 -16.61
C TYR A 158 43.79 -12.31 -15.45
N LEU A 159 43.16 -11.96 -14.33
CA LEU A 159 43.86 -11.46 -13.16
C LEU A 159 44.70 -12.56 -12.49
N SER A 160 44.23 -13.80 -12.45
CA SER A 160 44.99 -14.93 -11.91
C SER A 160 46.25 -15.23 -12.72
N GLU A 161 46.18 -15.23 -14.06
CA GLU A 161 47.37 -15.42 -14.92
C GLU A 161 48.38 -14.29 -14.74
N LEU A 162 47.89 -13.06 -14.64
CA LEU A 162 48.72 -11.88 -14.41
C LEU A 162 49.37 -11.90 -13.02
N GLU A 163 48.65 -12.36 -11.99
CA GLU A 163 49.17 -12.55 -10.62
C GLU A 163 50.29 -13.59 -10.57
N GLU A 164 50.10 -14.74 -11.22
CA GLU A 164 51.14 -15.78 -11.31
C GLU A 164 52.39 -15.26 -12.03
N TYR A 165 52.22 -14.48 -13.10
CA TYR A 165 53.33 -13.87 -13.81
C TYR A 165 54.07 -12.84 -12.96
N ILE A 166 53.36 -11.91 -12.31
CA ILE A 166 53.97 -10.93 -11.39
C ILE A 166 54.76 -11.67 -10.32
N SER A 167 54.21 -12.76 -9.77
CA SER A 167 54.87 -13.58 -8.76
C SER A 167 56.17 -14.19 -9.28
N LEU A 168 56.19 -14.71 -10.50
CA LEU A 168 57.40 -15.26 -11.14
C LEU A 168 58.43 -14.16 -11.45
N PHE A 169 57.99 -12.98 -11.90
CA PHE A 169 58.86 -11.85 -12.20
C PHE A 169 59.50 -11.27 -10.93
N ILE A 170 58.72 -11.12 -9.87
CA ILE A 170 59.19 -10.75 -8.53
C ILE A 170 60.23 -11.76 -8.04
N THR A 171 59.94 -13.06 -8.17
CA THR A 171 60.87 -14.13 -7.81
C THR A 171 62.19 -14.02 -8.61
N TYR A 172 62.11 -13.80 -9.93
CA TYR A 172 63.29 -13.60 -10.77
C TYR A 172 64.11 -12.37 -10.36
N LEU A 173 63.47 -11.23 -10.08
CA LEU A 173 64.16 -10.03 -9.60
C LEU A 173 64.84 -10.29 -8.25
N ALA A 174 64.20 -11.04 -7.36
CA ALA A 174 64.76 -11.42 -6.07
C ALA A 174 66.03 -12.27 -6.22
N TYR A 175 66.01 -13.26 -7.10
CA TYR A 175 67.20 -14.06 -7.43
C TYR A 175 68.33 -13.23 -8.04
N LYS A 176 68.01 -12.23 -8.88
CA LYS A 176 69.01 -11.37 -9.52
C LYS A 176 69.64 -10.34 -8.56
N GLN A 177 68.97 -9.98 -7.46
CA GLN A 177 69.44 -8.99 -6.49
C GLN A 177 70.17 -9.59 -5.27
N GLU A 178 70.38 -10.91 -5.20
CA GLU A 178 70.94 -11.63 -4.03
C GLU A 178 70.23 -11.29 -2.70
N ASN A 179 68.97 -10.85 -2.75
CA ASN A 179 68.20 -10.44 -1.58
C ASN A 179 67.13 -11.50 -1.26
N PRO A 180 67.22 -12.19 -0.11
CA PRO A 180 66.24 -13.22 0.28
C PRO A 180 64.83 -12.65 0.52
N ASP A 181 64.70 -11.34 0.79
CA ASP A 181 63.43 -10.64 1.03
C ASP A 181 62.93 -9.79 -0.16
N ALA A 182 63.56 -9.91 -1.33
CA ALA A 182 63.19 -9.09 -2.49
C ALA A 182 61.76 -9.36 -3.00
N ALA A 183 61.17 -10.52 -2.69
CA ALA A 183 59.77 -10.80 -3.02
C ALA A 183 58.78 -9.84 -2.33
N ILE A 184 59.08 -9.46 -1.08
CA ILE A 184 58.26 -8.55 -0.28
C ILE A 184 58.70 -7.10 -0.52
N SER A 185 60.01 -6.84 -0.72
CA SER A 185 60.54 -5.49 -0.96
C SER A 185 60.21 -4.91 -2.34
N SER A 186 59.98 -5.75 -3.36
CA SER A 186 59.58 -5.28 -4.70
C SER A 186 58.09 -4.95 -4.82
N LEU A 187 57.27 -5.50 -3.93
CA LEU A 187 55.87 -5.09 -3.79
C LEU A 187 55.90 -3.71 -3.14
N SER A 188 55.55 -2.66 -3.88
CA SER A 188 55.38 -1.30 -3.34
C SER A 188 54.13 -1.22 -2.43
N LEU A 189 54.11 -2.02 -1.36
CA LEU A 189 53.09 -2.05 -0.32
C LEU A 189 52.95 -0.69 0.38
N GLU A 190 54.01 0.13 0.36
CA GLU A 190 54.03 1.48 0.92
C GLU A 190 53.07 2.46 0.20
N ASN A 191 52.71 2.19 -1.05
CA ASN A 191 51.82 3.05 -1.85
C ASN A 191 50.43 2.43 -2.10
N MET A 192 50.10 1.30 -1.48
CA MET A 192 48.77 0.72 -1.62
C MET A 192 47.79 1.52 -0.76
N PRO A 193 46.75 2.19 -1.34
CA PRO A 193 45.76 2.86 -0.52
C PRO A 193 45.11 1.81 0.39
N VAL A 194 45.17 2.06 1.71
CA VAL A 194 44.51 1.22 2.70
C VAL A 194 43.04 1.13 2.30
N LYS A 195 42.57 -0.09 2.04
CA LYS A 195 41.17 -0.33 1.68
C LYS A 195 40.34 0.01 2.93
N GLU A 196 39.71 1.18 2.95
CA GLU A 196 38.82 1.63 4.02
C GLU A 196 37.53 0.81 3.97
N PHE A 197 37.52 -0.37 4.61
CA PHE A 197 36.34 -1.22 4.71
C PHE A 197 35.18 -0.59 5.50
N ASP A 198 35.42 0.51 6.22
CA ASP A 198 34.47 1.09 7.18
C ASP A 198 33.65 2.28 6.67
N LYS A 199 33.92 2.84 5.47
CA LYS A 199 33.20 4.06 5.03
C LYS A 199 31.84 3.84 4.39
N ASN A 200 31.53 2.61 3.94
CA ASN A 200 30.21 2.27 3.43
C ASN A 200 29.76 0.96 4.07
N GLN A 201 29.18 1.03 5.27
CA GLN A 201 28.23 0.00 5.68
C GLN A 201 27.09 0.06 4.67
N LEU A 202 27.16 -0.80 3.64
CA LEU A 202 26.01 -1.20 2.85
C LEU A 202 25.03 -1.83 3.84
N SER A 203 24.11 -1.02 4.35
CA SER A 203 22.98 -1.49 5.13
C SER A 203 22.05 -2.23 4.17
N ILE A 204 22.38 -3.49 3.90
CA ILE A 204 21.48 -4.41 3.21
C ILE A 204 20.47 -4.82 4.28
N GLU A 205 19.35 -4.11 4.35
CA GLU A 205 18.20 -4.61 5.08
C GLU A 205 17.78 -5.93 4.45
N ALA A 206 17.69 -6.98 5.28
CA ALA A 206 17.20 -8.28 4.82
C ALA A 206 15.80 -8.08 4.21
N PRO A 207 15.51 -8.65 3.03
CA PRO A 207 14.17 -8.58 2.48
C PRO A 207 13.21 -9.22 3.50
N ASN A 208 12.31 -8.42 4.06
CA ASN A 208 11.27 -8.91 4.95
C ASN A 208 10.51 -10.03 4.22
N THR A 209 10.53 -11.22 4.79
CA THR A 209 10.03 -12.47 4.18
C THR A 209 8.49 -12.54 4.06
N ASN A 210 7.78 -11.41 4.03
CA ASN A 210 6.32 -11.36 4.08
C ASN A 210 5.66 -10.57 2.92
N GLU A 211 6.34 -10.40 1.80
CA GLU A 211 5.71 -9.87 0.58
C GLU A 211 5.92 -10.83 -0.59
N ASN A 212 5.23 -11.98 -0.55
CA ASN A 212 4.90 -12.78 -1.73
C ASN A 212 3.70 -13.70 -1.42
N LYS A 213 2.51 -13.11 -1.38
CA LYS A 213 1.26 -13.82 -1.74
C LYS A 213 0.48 -12.96 -2.71
N THR A 214 0.93 -12.99 -3.96
CA THR A 214 0.11 -12.58 -5.10
C THR A 214 -0.99 -13.62 -5.30
N GLN A 215 -2.25 -13.21 -5.11
CA GLN A 215 -3.40 -13.39 -6.02
C GLN A 215 -3.27 -14.56 -7.04
N ASN A 216 -4.18 -15.52 -7.23
CA ASN A 216 -5.65 -15.56 -7.21
C ASN A 216 -6.08 -17.04 -7.21
N ASP A 217 -7.28 -17.38 -6.73
CA ASP A 217 -8.28 -18.05 -7.57
C ASP A 217 -9.65 -18.23 -6.88
N ASP A 218 -10.65 -18.20 -7.73
CA ASP A 218 -12.09 -18.05 -7.52
C ASP A 218 -12.83 -19.24 -6.88
N LYS A 219 -13.74 -18.91 -5.95
CA LYS A 219 -15.19 -19.30 -5.92
C LYS A 219 -15.63 -20.69 -5.41
N LYS A 220 -16.59 -20.63 -4.44
CA LYS A 220 -17.60 -21.63 -3.98
C LYS A 220 -17.04 -22.80 -3.14
N THR A 221 -17.56 -23.21 -1.97
CA THR A 221 -18.97 -23.41 -1.56
C THR A 221 -19.04 -23.81 -0.06
N ARG A 222 -20.10 -23.37 0.64
CA ARG A 222 -20.89 -24.05 1.70
C ARG A 222 -20.25 -24.55 3.02
N ASP A 223 -20.86 -24.04 4.10
CA ASP A 223 -21.37 -24.68 5.32
C ASP A 223 -20.46 -25.54 6.24
N ASN A 224 -20.47 -25.06 7.49
CA ASN A 224 -20.54 -25.78 8.77
C ASN A 224 -19.28 -26.31 9.49
N ASP A 225 -19.26 -25.89 10.77
CA ASP A 225 -18.90 -26.57 12.01
C ASP A 225 -17.43 -26.76 12.40
N ASP A 226 -17.16 -26.22 13.60
CA ASP A 226 -16.27 -26.67 14.65
C ASP A 226 -14.81 -27.01 14.30
N LEU A 227 -13.88 -26.23 14.89
CA LEU A 227 -12.98 -26.73 15.94
C LEU A 227 -12.05 -25.61 16.41
N GLU A 228 -12.04 -25.41 17.73
CA GLU A 228 -11.05 -24.66 18.50
C GLU A 228 -9.63 -25.18 18.23
N THR A 229 -8.62 -24.29 18.22
CA THR A 229 -7.28 -24.44 18.83
C THR A 229 -6.40 -23.29 18.33
N GLU A 230 -6.14 -22.31 19.19
CA GLU A 230 -4.95 -22.15 20.05
C GLU A 230 -3.88 -21.25 19.40
N ASP A 231 -3.62 -20.15 20.11
CA ASP A 231 -2.71 -19.07 19.77
C ASP A 231 -1.26 -19.55 19.59
N GLU A 232 -0.70 -19.28 18.41
CA GLU A 232 0.72 -19.48 18.13
C GLU A 232 1.53 -18.30 18.69
N ILE A 233 1.80 -18.33 20.00
CA ILE A 233 2.80 -17.47 20.64
C ILE A 233 4.19 -17.98 20.27
N THR A 234 4.90 -17.20 19.45
CA THR A 234 6.32 -17.32 19.16
C THR A 234 7.12 -17.51 20.45
N THR A 235 7.60 -18.73 20.71
CA THR A 235 8.39 -19.02 21.91
C THR A 235 9.80 -19.46 21.52
N ASP A 236 10.77 -18.72 22.04
CA ASP A 236 12.22 -18.82 21.84
C ASP A 236 12.74 -20.28 21.95
N PRO A 237 13.55 -20.77 20.98
CA PRO A 237 14.07 -22.15 20.92
C PRO A 237 14.71 -22.67 22.21
N ARG A 238 15.27 -21.80 23.06
CA ARG A 238 15.85 -22.19 24.35
C ARG A 238 14.82 -22.70 25.37
N MET A 239 13.57 -22.25 25.28
CA MET A 239 12.49 -22.67 26.19
C MET A 239 11.99 -24.08 25.86
N LEU A 240 12.02 -24.48 24.58
CA LEU A 240 11.69 -25.83 24.12
C LEU A 240 12.64 -26.89 24.69
N TYR A 241 13.94 -26.60 24.72
CA TYR A 241 14.93 -27.53 25.28
C TYR A 241 14.75 -27.75 26.78
N LYS A 242 14.43 -26.70 27.54
CA LYS A 242 14.20 -26.80 28.98
C LYS A 242 12.93 -27.62 29.29
N LYS A 243 11.84 -27.39 28.55
CA LYS A 243 10.58 -28.13 28.69
C LYS A 243 10.72 -29.61 28.32
N ASN A 244 11.54 -29.93 27.32
CA ASN A 244 11.82 -31.32 26.93
C ASN A 244 12.73 -32.05 27.92
N MET A 245 13.69 -31.36 28.55
CA MET A 245 14.51 -31.91 29.64
C MET A 245 13.69 -32.23 30.90
N GLU A 246 12.72 -31.37 31.26
CA GLU A 246 11.85 -31.61 32.41
C GLU A 246 10.89 -32.79 32.19
N LYS A 247 10.42 -33.00 30.95
CA LYS A 247 9.60 -34.18 30.61
C LYS A 247 10.39 -35.50 30.68
N PHE A 248 11.64 -35.51 30.25
CA PHE A 248 12.45 -36.74 30.24
C PHE A 248 12.82 -37.25 31.64
N ASN A 249 12.86 -36.38 32.65
CA ASN A 249 13.16 -36.77 34.03
C ASN A 249 11.95 -37.33 34.80
N PHE A 250 10.73 -37.20 34.27
CA PHE A 250 9.52 -37.74 34.90
C PHE A 250 9.21 -39.18 34.48
N ASP A 251 9.78 -39.66 33.37
CA ASP A 251 9.55 -41.02 32.85
C ASP A 251 10.56 -42.07 33.37
N LEU A 252 11.37 -41.72 34.40
CA LEU A 252 12.41 -42.58 34.98
C LEU A 252 12.28 -42.81 36.50
N GLN A 253 11.10 -42.58 37.08
CA GLN A 253 10.71 -43.04 38.44
C GLN A 253 9.43 -43.88 38.37
#